data_AF-A0A2H0BGG4-F1
#
_entry.id   AF-A0A2H0BGG4-F1
#
_cell.length_a   1.000
_cell.length_b   1.000
_cell.length_c   1.000
_cell.angle_alpha   90.00
_cell.angle_beta   90.00
_cell.angle_gamma   90.00
#
_symmetry.space_group_name_H-M   'P 1'
#
loop_
_entity.id
_entity.type
_entity.pdbx_description
1 polymer ?
#
loop_
_entity_poly.entity_id
_entity_poly.type
_entity_poly.pdbx_seq_one_letter_code
_entity_poly.pdbx_strand_id
1 'polypeptide(L)'
;MNKTLNLSPQFTTVTTLSKLIAMALFVALPFIGFWLGMTYQSRIDKPFMDSVDATTQPISTSDAVMSLFIEKANIPELQDTKILVDDPSHNLKVFKIRYGAPQDCQSGCFYSDATGIEYNEKIGWISVNNYESTDSSNFTYYDFDSTDTYLYSPEFFELLDTKDTWVYQNAFLFVLAHDEDVPRGVLLTIAEHLSNYIQPSLALALLENPTVTKDREILTVLTNSPVFAGDAYNQIRIQAQELLDQL
;
A
#
# COMPACT_ATOMS: atom_id res chain seq x y z
N MET A 1 -4.40 48.54 -36.22
CA MET A 1 -3.65 49.46 -35.33
C MET A 1 -3.15 48.66 -34.14
N ASN A 2 -1.86 48.28 -34.13
CA ASN A 2 -1.26 47.55 -33.02
C ASN A 2 -0.95 48.53 -31.88
N LYS A 3 -1.65 48.37 -30.76
CA LYS A 3 -1.42 49.15 -29.54
C LYS A 3 -0.35 48.42 -28.73
N THR A 4 0.91 48.87 -28.82
CA THR A 4 1.97 48.41 -27.93
C THR A 4 1.66 48.90 -26.51
N LEU A 5 1.40 47.94 -25.61
CA LEU A 5 1.26 48.20 -24.17
C LEU A 5 2.62 48.64 -23.63
N ASN A 6 2.79 49.94 -23.44
CA ASN A 6 3.99 50.54 -22.85
C ASN A 6 3.87 50.39 -21.32
N LEU A 7 4.37 49.28 -20.77
CA LEU A 7 4.39 49.03 -19.34
C LEU A 7 5.42 49.92 -18.65
N SER A 8 5.00 50.58 -17.56
CA SER A 8 5.88 51.46 -16.76
C SER A 8 7.06 50.67 -16.16
N PRO A 9 8.31 51.17 -16.22
CA PRO A 9 9.51 50.46 -15.77
C PRO A 9 9.53 50.12 -14.27
N GLN A 10 8.61 50.68 -13.49
CA GLN A 10 8.38 50.32 -12.08
C GLN A 10 7.91 48.87 -11.88
N PHE A 11 7.37 48.22 -12.91
CA PHE A 11 6.94 46.82 -12.87
C PHE A 11 7.97 45.82 -13.43
N THR A 12 9.11 46.31 -13.93
CA THR A 12 10.19 45.48 -14.47
C THR A 12 11.51 45.65 -13.71
N THR A 13 11.55 46.52 -12.70
CA THR A 13 12.75 46.80 -11.93
C THR A 13 12.87 45.85 -10.74
N VAL A 14 13.69 44.81 -10.89
CA VAL A 14 14.08 43.93 -9.79
C VAL A 14 14.97 44.70 -8.82
N THR A 15 14.54 44.81 -7.55
CA THR A 15 15.29 45.52 -6.51
C THR A 15 16.63 44.84 -6.25
N THR A 16 17.64 45.62 -5.86
CA THR A 16 18.98 45.11 -5.51
C THR A 16 18.91 44.01 -4.45
N LEU A 17 17.96 44.11 -3.51
CA LEU A 17 17.69 43.09 -2.49
C LEU A 17 17.26 41.76 -3.09
N SER A 18 16.33 41.77 -4.06
CA SER A 18 15.88 40.54 -4.74
C SER A 18 17.02 39.88 -5.52
N LYS A 19 17.92 40.67 -6.13
CA LYS A 19 19.11 40.15 -6.80
C LYS A 19 20.09 39.48 -5.83
N LEU A 20 20.29 40.05 -4.65
CA LEU A 20 21.14 39.46 -3.60
C LEU A 20 20.55 38.15 -3.05
N ILE A 21 19.25 38.12 -2.81
CA ILE A 21 18.56 36.89 -2.35
C ILE A 21 18.63 35.81 -3.43
N ALA A 22 18.36 36.15 -4.69
CA ALA A 22 18.45 35.21 -5.80
C ALA A 22 19.87 34.66 -5.97
N MET A 23 20.89 35.51 -5.85
CA MET A 23 22.30 35.09 -5.89
C MET A 23 22.64 34.15 -4.71
N ALA A 24 22.20 34.47 -3.50
CA ALA A 24 22.41 33.62 -2.32
C ALA A 24 21.73 32.25 -2.48
N LEU A 25 20.47 32.22 -2.96
CA LEU A 25 19.73 30.99 -3.21
C LEU A 25 20.38 30.16 -4.33
N PHE A 26 20.82 30.80 -5.41
CA PHE A 26 21.46 30.12 -6.54
C PHE A 26 22.79 29.46 -6.14
N VAL A 27 23.53 30.09 -5.22
CA VAL A 27 24.75 29.50 -4.66
C VAL A 27 24.40 28.40 -3.64
N ALA A 28 23.44 28.62 -2.74
CA ALA A 28 23.15 27.70 -1.63
C ALA A 28 22.38 26.44 -2.04
N LEU A 29 21.43 26.54 -2.98
CA LEU A 29 20.57 25.43 -3.43
C LEU A 29 21.34 24.18 -3.85
N PRO A 30 22.39 24.24 -4.69
CA PRO A 30 23.13 23.03 -5.07
C PRO A 30 23.81 22.35 -3.87
N PHE A 31 24.32 23.12 -2.89
CA PHE A 31 24.93 22.52 -1.69
C PHE A 31 23.89 21.91 -0.76
N ILE A 32 22.72 22.56 -0.59
CA ILE A 32 21.62 22.02 0.20
C ILE A 32 21.10 20.73 -0.46
N GLY A 33 20.89 20.75 -1.78
CA GLY A 33 20.46 19.58 -2.55
C GLY A 33 21.47 18.44 -2.46
N PHE A 34 22.76 18.74 -2.58
CA PHE A 34 23.83 17.75 -2.41
C PHE A 34 23.90 17.18 -0.98
N TRP A 35 23.78 18.02 0.04
CA TRP A 35 23.78 17.59 1.44
C TRP A 35 22.56 16.70 1.78
N LEU A 36 21.38 17.08 1.29
CA LEU A 36 20.17 16.25 1.38
C LEU A 36 20.35 14.94 0.63
N GLY A 37 20.93 14.97 -0.57
CA GLY A 37 21.25 13.79 -1.37
C GLY A 37 22.20 12.82 -0.67
N MET A 38 23.32 13.31 -0.09
CA MET A 38 24.24 12.46 0.67
C MET A 38 23.60 11.90 1.94
N THR A 39 22.78 12.69 2.64
CA THR A 39 22.07 12.21 3.84
C THR A 39 21.06 11.12 3.46
N TYR A 40 20.31 11.31 2.37
CA TYR A 40 19.40 10.31 1.82
C TYR A 40 20.14 9.04 1.41
N GLN A 41 21.23 9.19 0.67
CA GLN A 41 22.05 8.07 0.23
C GLN A 41 22.68 7.33 1.42
N SER A 42 23.17 8.01 2.46
CA SER A 42 23.67 7.33 3.68
C SER A 42 22.61 6.55 4.47
N ARG A 43 21.32 6.79 4.23
CA ARG A 43 20.23 5.97 4.78
C ARG A 43 19.93 4.74 3.92
N ILE A 44 20.18 4.81 2.62
CA ILE A 44 19.93 3.72 1.66
C ILE A 44 21.17 2.82 1.52
N ASP A 45 22.35 3.42 1.43
CA ASP A 45 23.65 2.76 1.27
C ASP A 45 24.20 2.22 2.60
N LYS A 46 23.40 2.15 3.68
CA LYS A 46 23.75 1.21 4.75
C LYS A 46 23.67 -0.16 4.11
N PRO A 47 24.80 -0.83 3.83
CA PRO A 47 24.74 -2.20 3.41
C PRO A 47 24.10 -2.92 4.59
N PHE A 48 23.09 -3.73 4.30
CA PHE A 48 22.85 -4.92 5.10
C PHE A 48 24.18 -5.70 5.08
N MET A 49 25.11 -5.36 5.97
CA MET A 49 26.11 -6.31 6.43
C MET A 49 25.34 -7.26 7.34
N ASP A 50 24.54 -8.12 6.70
CA ASP A 50 24.29 -9.43 7.25
C ASP A 50 25.65 -10.05 7.47
N SER A 51 25.94 -10.23 8.75
CA SER A 51 26.91 -11.22 9.17
C SER A 51 26.44 -12.53 8.54
N VAL A 52 27.15 -12.97 7.50
CA VAL A 52 27.15 -14.36 7.08
C VAL A 52 27.80 -15.14 8.21
N ASP A 53 27.06 -15.35 9.29
CA ASP A 53 27.24 -16.51 10.13
C ASP A 53 26.48 -17.62 9.44
N ALA A 54 27.23 -18.46 8.73
CA ALA A 54 26.84 -19.82 8.41
C ALA A 54 26.74 -20.61 9.72
N THR A 55 25.76 -20.26 10.54
CA THR A 55 25.29 -21.09 11.64
C THR A 55 23.94 -21.60 11.19
N THR A 56 23.88 -22.90 10.94
CA THR A 56 22.64 -23.68 10.83
C THR A 56 21.69 -23.27 11.95
N GLN A 57 20.85 -22.27 11.69
CA GLN A 57 19.74 -21.97 12.59
C GLN A 57 18.77 -23.15 12.47
N PRO A 58 18.26 -23.68 13.60
CA PRO A 58 17.16 -24.62 13.53
C PRO A 58 16.05 -23.92 12.75
N ILE A 59 15.54 -24.57 11.69
CA ILE A 59 14.42 -24.09 10.87
C ILE A 59 13.40 -23.48 11.83
N SER A 60 13.24 -22.16 11.78
CA SER A 60 12.26 -21.47 12.61
C SER A 60 10.92 -22.12 12.31
N THR A 61 10.14 -22.47 13.34
CA THR A 61 8.84 -23.15 13.18
C THR A 61 7.96 -22.41 12.16
N SER A 62 8.05 -21.08 12.09
CA SER A 62 7.36 -20.24 11.09
C SER A 62 7.80 -20.52 9.64
N ASP A 63 9.09 -20.74 9.36
CA ASP A 63 9.54 -21.09 7.99
C ASP A 63 8.99 -22.44 7.54
N ALA A 64 8.89 -23.40 8.47
CA ALA A 64 8.27 -24.68 8.21
C ALA A 64 6.76 -24.55 7.98
N VAL A 65 6.06 -23.73 8.77
CA VAL A 65 4.62 -23.45 8.60
C VAL A 65 4.35 -22.82 7.25
N MET A 66 5.09 -21.78 6.87
CA MET A 66 4.97 -21.12 5.57
C MET A 66 5.23 -22.11 4.42
N SER A 67 6.29 -22.92 4.52
CA SER A 67 6.63 -23.88 3.46
C SER A 67 5.53 -24.94 3.27
N LEU A 68 4.99 -25.48 4.36
CA LEU A 68 3.88 -26.43 4.33
C LEU A 68 2.59 -25.80 3.78
N PHE A 69 2.34 -24.54 4.13
CA PHE A 69 1.19 -23.78 3.63
C PHE A 69 1.27 -23.57 2.11
N ILE A 70 2.45 -23.18 1.59
CA ILE A 70 2.70 -23.03 0.14
C ILE A 70 2.56 -24.37 -0.58
N GLU A 71 3.11 -25.45 -0.01
CA GLU A 71 3.00 -26.80 -0.57
C GLU A 71 1.53 -27.25 -0.68
N LYS A 72 0.73 -27.02 0.37
CA LYS A 72 -0.69 -27.38 0.41
C LYS A 72 -1.52 -26.63 -0.64
N ALA A 73 -1.12 -25.41 -1.01
CA ALA A 73 -1.78 -24.65 -2.05
C ALA A 73 -1.57 -25.25 -3.47
N ASN A 74 -0.70 -26.26 -3.61
CA ASN A 74 -0.44 -27.01 -4.84
C ASN A 74 -0.12 -26.10 -6.04
N ILE A 75 0.81 -25.18 -5.79
CA ILE A 75 1.12 -24.09 -6.71
C ILE A 75 2.00 -24.60 -7.86
N PRO A 76 1.60 -24.38 -9.13
CA PRO A 76 2.37 -24.86 -10.27
C PRO A 76 3.65 -24.06 -10.42
N GLU A 77 4.78 -24.75 -10.59
CA GLU A 77 6.07 -24.15 -10.94
C GLU A 77 6.44 -22.95 -10.05
N LEU A 78 6.54 -23.17 -8.73
CA LEU A 78 7.02 -22.15 -7.80
C LEU A 78 8.40 -21.63 -8.25
N GLN A 79 8.47 -20.34 -8.60
CA GLN A 79 9.66 -19.69 -9.12
C GLN A 79 10.48 -19.03 -8.00
N ASP A 80 9.79 -18.32 -7.10
CA ASP A 80 10.43 -17.49 -6.10
C ASP A 80 9.53 -17.32 -4.88
N THR A 81 10.15 -17.14 -3.72
CA THR A 81 9.50 -16.78 -2.45
C THR A 81 10.29 -15.65 -1.81
N LYS A 82 9.64 -14.51 -1.64
CA LYS A 82 10.21 -13.30 -1.06
C LYS A 82 9.50 -12.98 0.25
N ILE A 83 10.27 -12.82 1.33
CA ILE A 83 9.76 -12.29 2.59
C ILE A 83 9.71 -10.76 2.51
N LEU A 84 8.53 -10.18 2.73
CA LEU A 84 8.29 -8.73 2.75
C LEU A 84 8.48 -8.17 4.16
N VAL A 85 7.93 -8.88 5.15
CA VAL A 85 8.02 -8.55 6.57
C VAL A 85 8.36 -9.82 7.33
N ASP A 86 9.34 -9.73 8.23
CA ASP A 86 9.66 -10.75 9.22
C ASP A 86 9.80 -10.05 10.57
N ASP A 87 8.78 -10.19 11.42
CA ASP A 87 8.74 -9.60 12.74
C ASP A 87 8.44 -10.68 13.80
N PRO A 88 9.49 -11.35 14.31
CA PRO A 88 9.33 -12.39 15.31
C PRO A 88 8.83 -11.86 16.65
N SER A 89 8.90 -10.55 16.91
CA SER A 89 8.40 -9.97 18.18
C SER A 89 6.87 -9.94 18.24
N HIS A 90 6.22 -9.93 17.07
CA HIS A 90 4.77 -9.98 16.91
C HIS A 90 4.28 -11.30 16.29
N ASN A 91 5.15 -12.32 16.17
CA ASN A 91 4.87 -13.58 15.46
C ASN A 91 4.28 -13.34 14.06
N LEU A 92 4.88 -12.42 13.31
CA LEU A 92 4.37 -11.95 12.03
C LEU A 92 5.35 -12.25 10.90
N LYS A 93 4.82 -12.79 9.81
CA LYS A 93 5.53 -12.89 8.54
C LYS A 93 4.60 -12.54 7.39
N VAL A 94 5.04 -11.65 6.51
CA VAL A 94 4.35 -11.35 5.24
C VAL A 94 5.27 -11.82 4.13
N PHE A 95 4.75 -12.64 3.23
CA PHE A 95 5.53 -13.23 2.15
C PHE A 95 4.79 -13.13 0.83
N LYS A 96 5.57 -13.12 -0.25
CA LYS A 96 5.08 -13.09 -1.62
C LYS A 96 5.75 -14.20 -2.39
N ILE A 97 4.97 -14.92 -3.18
CA ILE A 97 5.46 -15.95 -4.09
C ILE A 97 5.19 -15.56 -5.53
N ARG A 98 6.05 -16.07 -6.43
CA ARG A 98 5.83 -16.05 -7.87
C ARG A 98 5.79 -17.47 -8.39
N TYR A 99 4.88 -17.74 -9.31
CA TYR A 99 4.65 -19.08 -9.79
C TYR A 99 4.07 -19.10 -11.20
N GLY A 100 4.04 -20.29 -11.79
CA GLY A 100 3.54 -20.52 -13.14
C GLY A 100 4.54 -20.17 -14.23
N ALA A 101 4.07 -20.29 -15.47
CA ALA A 101 4.86 -20.02 -16.65
C ALA A 101 4.96 -18.50 -16.88
N PRO A 102 6.08 -18.01 -17.46
CA PRO A 102 6.21 -16.60 -17.78
C PRO A 102 5.23 -16.19 -18.89
N GLN A 103 4.50 -15.11 -18.66
CA GLN A 103 3.51 -14.54 -19.58
C GLN A 103 4.03 -13.23 -20.22
N ASP A 104 3.61 -12.94 -21.45
CA ASP A 104 3.94 -11.72 -22.23
C ASP A 104 5.44 -11.32 -22.26
N CYS A 105 6.31 -12.31 -22.48
CA CYS A 105 7.76 -12.08 -22.49
C CYS A 105 8.29 -11.17 -23.59
N GLN A 106 7.50 -10.81 -24.60
CA GLN A 106 7.94 -9.87 -25.66
C GLN A 106 8.13 -8.45 -25.12
N SER A 107 7.38 -8.09 -24.07
CA SER A 107 7.38 -6.74 -23.47
C SER A 107 7.92 -6.73 -22.03
N GLY A 108 8.26 -7.89 -21.49
CA GLY A 108 8.73 -8.11 -20.13
C GLY A 108 7.91 -9.21 -19.47
N CYS A 109 8.54 -10.34 -19.15
CA CYS A 109 7.81 -11.48 -18.59
C CYS A 109 7.18 -11.12 -17.24
N PHE A 110 5.90 -11.41 -17.08
CA PHE A 110 5.23 -11.42 -15.77
C PHE A 110 4.79 -12.83 -15.40
N TYR A 111 4.50 -13.05 -14.13
CA TYR A 111 4.15 -14.35 -13.57
C TYR A 111 2.87 -14.21 -12.75
N SER A 112 2.24 -15.32 -12.44
CA SER A 112 1.26 -15.35 -11.36
C SER A 112 1.96 -15.06 -10.04
N ASP A 113 1.25 -14.37 -9.15
CA ASP A 113 1.78 -14.03 -7.83
C ASP A 113 0.72 -14.16 -6.75
N ALA A 114 1.16 -14.51 -5.55
CA ALA A 114 0.29 -14.55 -4.38
C ALA A 114 1.02 -13.96 -3.18
N THR A 115 0.28 -13.25 -2.34
CA THR A 115 0.79 -12.66 -1.10
C THR A 115 0.06 -13.28 0.06
N GLY A 116 0.82 -13.81 1.01
CA GLY A 116 0.33 -14.44 2.22
C GLY A 116 0.82 -13.72 3.46
N ILE A 117 0.08 -13.92 4.55
CA ILE A 117 0.42 -13.43 5.88
C ILE A 117 0.28 -14.58 6.88
N GLU A 118 1.29 -14.72 7.73
CA GLU A 118 1.30 -15.52 8.93
C GLU A 118 1.30 -14.56 10.11
N TYR A 119 0.33 -14.69 11.01
CA TYR A 119 0.25 -13.88 12.22
C TYR A 119 -0.25 -14.75 13.37
N ASN A 120 0.55 -14.85 14.42
CA ASN A 120 0.36 -15.80 15.52
C ASN A 120 0.20 -17.25 15.00
N GLU A 121 -0.96 -17.87 15.20
CA GLU A 121 -1.24 -19.25 14.78
C GLU A 121 -2.02 -19.32 13.45
N LYS A 122 -2.26 -18.17 12.81
CA LYS A 122 -3.04 -18.05 11.58
C LYS A 122 -2.10 -17.84 10.40
N ILE A 123 -2.39 -18.49 9.27
CA ILE A 123 -1.72 -18.26 7.99
C ILE A 123 -2.72 -18.34 6.86
N GLY A 124 -2.62 -17.43 5.90
CA GLY A 124 -3.58 -17.33 4.80
C GLY A 124 -3.13 -16.40 3.69
N TRP A 125 -3.76 -16.51 2.53
CA TRP A 125 -3.55 -15.62 1.40
C TRP A 125 -4.35 -14.32 1.58
N ILE A 126 -3.73 -13.18 1.31
CA ILE A 126 -4.43 -11.86 1.25
C ILE A 126 -4.60 -11.37 -0.19
N SER A 127 -3.89 -11.98 -1.14
CA SER A 127 -4.07 -11.71 -2.57
C SER A 127 -3.53 -12.85 -3.40
N VAL A 128 -4.25 -13.21 -4.47
CA VAL A 128 -3.82 -14.20 -5.46
C VAL A 128 -4.13 -13.65 -6.85
N ASN A 129 -3.09 -13.28 -7.58
CA ASN A 129 -3.15 -12.92 -9.00
C ASN A 129 -2.80 -14.15 -9.82
N ASN A 130 -3.79 -14.98 -10.10
CA ASN A 130 -3.63 -16.23 -10.82
C ASN A 130 -3.89 -16.03 -12.32
N TYR A 131 -2.82 -15.89 -13.10
CA TYR A 131 -2.87 -15.94 -14.56
C TYR A 131 -2.84 -17.37 -15.10
N GLU A 132 -2.45 -18.31 -14.24
CA GLU A 132 -2.59 -19.73 -14.52
C GLU A 132 -4.04 -20.15 -14.30
N SER A 133 -4.52 -21.17 -15.01
CA SER A 133 -5.85 -21.75 -14.77
C SER A 133 -5.89 -22.64 -13.51
N THR A 134 -5.07 -22.32 -12.51
CA THR A 134 -4.96 -23.07 -11.25
C THR A 134 -6.29 -23.05 -10.50
N ASP A 135 -6.66 -24.19 -9.95
CA ASP A 135 -7.88 -24.32 -9.14
C ASP A 135 -7.78 -23.44 -7.89
N SER A 136 -8.59 -22.38 -7.86
CA SER A 136 -8.59 -21.41 -6.76
C SER A 136 -9.15 -21.97 -5.46
N SER A 137 -9.79 -23.15 -5.47
CA SER A 137 -10.32 -23.80 -4.27
C SER A 137 -9.23 -24.25 -3.29
N ASN A 138 -7.97 -24.36 -3.73
CA ASN A 138 -6.84 -24.70 -2.87
C ASN A 138 -6.26 -23.49 -2.11
N PHE A 139 -6.67 -22.26 -2.47
CA PHE A 139 -6.23 -21.07 -1.76
C PHE A 139 -7.10 -20.85 -0.51
N THR A 140 -6.49 -21.01 0.66
CA THR A 140 -7.08 -20.59 1.93
C THR A 140 -6.73 -19.13 2.19
N TYR A 141 -7.72 -18.24 2.12
CA TYR A 141 -7.53 -16.83 2.40
C TYR A 141 -7.38 -16.59 3.91
N TYR A 142 -6.67 -15.52 4.26
CA TYR A 142 -6.57 -15.09 5.65
C TYR A 142 -7.92 -14.54 6.09
N ASP A 143 -8.43 -15.08 7.19
CA ASP A 143 -9.70 -14.71 7.82
C ASP A 143 -9.39 -13.69 8.90
N PHE A 144 -9.72 -12.41 8.72
CA PHE A 144 -9.38 -11.39 9.71
C PHE A 144 -10.41 -11.38 10.82
N ASP A 145 -9.98 -11.21 12.07
CA ASP A 145 -10.90 -11.13 13.20
C ASP A 145 -10.44 -10.15 14.27
N SER A 146 -11.30 -9.88 15.24
CA SER A 146 -11.04 -8.93 16.34
C SER A 146 -9.77 -9.20 17.16
N THR A 147 -9.14 -10.38 17.05
CA THR A 147 -7.89 -10.74 17.73
C THR A 147 -6.64 -10.32 16.95
N ASP A 148 -6.77 -9.92 15.68
CA ASP A 148 -5.67 -9.48 14.81
C ASP A 148 -5.19 -8.04 15.13
N THR A 149 -5.18 -7.65 16.41
CA THR A 149 -5.06 -6.26 16.85
C THR A 149 -3.79 -5.55 16.37
N TYR A 150 -2.66 -6.26 16.25
CA TYR A 150 -1.42 -5.67 15.74
C TYR A 150 -1.52 -5.38 14.24
N LEU A 151 -2.21 -6.22 13.47
CA LEU A 151 -2.41 -6.01 12.04
C LEU A 151 -3.28 -4.77 11.77
N TYR A 152 -4.05 -4.31 12.75
CA TYR A 152 -4.86 -3.10 12.67
C TYR A 152 -4.15 -1.84 13.16
N SER A 153 -2.88 -1.97 13.57
CA SER A 153 -2.14 -0.87 14.16
C SER A 153 -1.59 0.08 13.09
N PRO A 154 -1.52 1.40 13.36
CA PRO A 154 -0.83 2.35 12.49
C PRO A 154 0.63 1.95 12.23
N GLU A 155 1.29 1.35 13.22
CA GLU A 155 2.66 0.87 13.12
C GLU A 155 2.80 -0.22 12.05
N PHE A 156 1.87 -1.19 12.01
CA PHE A 156 1.90 -2.23 10.99
C PHE A 156 1.52 -1.68 9.60
N PHE A 157 0.55 -0.77 9.52
CA PHE A 157 0.17 -0.12 8.27
C PHE A 157 1.36 0.61 7.63
N GLU A 158 2.10 1.41 8.41
CA GLU A 158 3.30 2.11 7.95
C GLU A 158 4.42 1.13 7.55
N LEU A 159 4.61 0.06 8.33
CA LEU A 159 5.59 -0.98 8.03
C LEU A 159 5.29 -1.65 6.69
N LEU A 160 4.06 -2.10 6.47
CA LEU A 160 3.69 -2.80 5.24
C LEU A 160 3.75 -1.87 4.03
N ASP A 161 3.27 -0.63 4.15
CA ASP A 161 3.34 0.36 3.06
C ASP A 161 4.80 0.64 2.66
N THR A 162 5.69 0.79 3.64
CA THR A 162 7.12 1.02 3.39
C THR A 162 7.79 -0.17 2.69
N LYS A 163 7.32 -1.40 2.95
CA LYS A 163 7.88 -2.62 2.36
C LYS A 163 7.35 -2.90 0.97
N ASP A 164 6.05 -2.72 0.77
CA ASP A 164 5.37 -2.91 -0.51
C ASP A 164 4.03 -2.16 -0.54
N THR A 165 4.04 -0.92 -1.02
CA THR A 165 2.85 -0.07 -1.17
C THR A 165 1.75 -0.74 -1.99
N TRP A 166 2.09 -1.56 -2.99
CA TRP A 166 1.08 -2.24 -3.79
C TRP A 166 0.34 -3.27 -2.94
N VAL A 167 1.07 -4.10 -2.18
CA VAL A 167 0.48 -5.08 -1.25
C VAL A 167 -0.35 -4.37 -0.19
N TYR A 168 0.16 -3.30 0.41
CA TYR A 168 -0.58 -2.54 1.40
C TYR A 168 -1.92 -2.03 0.84
N GLN A 169 -1.89 -1.28 -0.26
CA GLN A 169 -3.08 -0.60 -0.77
C GLN A 169 -4.06 -1.50 -1.52
N ASN A 170 -3.58 -2.47 -2.29
CA ASN A 170 -4.40 -3.24 -3.23
C ASN A 170 -4.68 -4.67 -2.79
N ALA A 171 -3.95 -5.19 -1.80
CA ALA A 171 -4.23 -6.49 -1.20
C ALA A 171 -4.75 -6.32 0.23
N PHE A 172 -3.90 -5.82 1.12
CA PHE A 172 -4.18 -5.81 2.55
C PHE A 172 -5.39 -4.94 2.92
N LEU A 173 -5.38 -3.64 2.58
CA LEU A 173 -6.52 -2.75 2.85
C LEU A 173 -7.80 -3.22 2.16
N PHE A 174 -7.68 -3.80 0.96
CA PHE A 174 -8.83 -4.27 0.20
C PHE A 174 -9.53 -5.46 0.86
N VAL A 175 -8.77 -6.42 1.40
CA VAL A 175 -9.33 -7.54 2.17
C VAL A 175 -9.93 -7.03 3.48
N LEU A 176 -9.24 -6.15 4.21
CA LEU A 176 -9.79 -5.55 5.42
C LEU A 176 -11.11 -4.82 5.20
N ALA A 177 -11.26 -4.14 4.05
CA ALA A 177 -12.49 -3.44 3.73
C ALA A 177 -13.67 -4.39 3.45
N HIS A 178 -13.44 -5.59 2.94
CA HIS A 178 -14.50 -6.58 2.66
C HIS A 178 -14.90 -7.41 3.88
N ASP A 179 -13.94 -7.66 4.76
CA ASP A 179 -14.11 -8.61 5.86
C ASP A 179 -15.09 -8.07 6.92
N GLU A 180 -16.08 -8.90 7.28
CA GLU A 180 -17.17 -8.51 8.18
C GLU A 180 -16.76 -8.47 9.65
N ASP A 181 -15.69 -9.19 10.01
CA ASP A 181 -15.19 -9.30 11.38
C ASP A 181 -14.16 -8.21 11.71
N VAL A 182 -13.75 -7.42 10.71
CA VAL A 182 -12.85 -6.28 10.91
C VAL A 182 -13.51 -5.22 11.79
N PRO A 183 -12.84 -4.75 12.86
CA PRO A 183 -13.44 -3.78 13.77
C PRO A 183 -13.82 -2.48 13.05
N ARG A 184 -15.02 -1.98 13.37
CA ARG A 184 -15.56 -0.71 12.86
C ARG A 184 -14.58 0.47 12.88
N GLY A 185 -13.72 0.56 13.92
CA GLY A 185 -12.71 1.60 14.01
C GLY A 185 -11.66 1.53 12.88
N VAL A 186 -11.29 0.33 12.46
CA VAL A 186 -10.36 0.09 11.35
C VAL A 186 -10.99 0.52 10.03
N LEU A 187 -12.25 0.13 9.80
CA LEU A 187 -13.01 0.52 8.60
C LEU A 187 -13.14 2.05 8.48
N LEU A 188 -13.37 2.74 9.60
CA LEU A 188 -13.37 4.22 9.64
C LEU A 188 -11.99 4.79 9.26
N THR A 189 -10.91 4.27 9.83
CA THR A 189 -9.54 4.72 9.49
C THR A 189 -9.24 4.52 7.99
N ILE A 190 -9.66 3.40 7.40
CA ILE A 190 -9.51 3.16 5.96
C ILE A 190 -10.30 4.22 5.17
N ALA A 191 -11.55 4.49 5.55
CA ALA A 191 -12.39 5.48 4.88
C ALA A 191 -11.78 6.90 4.94
N GLU A 192 -11.26 7.31 6.09
CA GLU A 192 -10.59 8.61 6.27
C GLU A 192 -9.33 8.72 5.41
N HIS A 193 -8.57 7.63 5.28
CA HIS A 193 -7.35 7.60 4.48
C HIS A 193 -7.59 7.75 2.97
N LEU A 194 -8.78 7.43 2.45
CA LEU A 194 -9.14 7.66 1.05
C LEU A 194 -9.09 9.14 0.63
N SER A 195 -9.05 10.06 1.60
CA SER A 195 -8.82 11.49 1.33
C SER A 195 -7.42 11.80 0.76
N ASN A 196 -6.44 10.92 1.00
CA ASN A 196 -5.04 11.16 0.68
C ASN A 196 -4.62 10.64 -0.71
N TYR A 197 -5.40 9.75 -1.33
CA TYR A 197 -5.06 9.13 -2.61
C TYR A 197 -6.29 8.59 -3.37
N ILE A 198 -6.11 8.25 -4.65
CA ILE A 198 -7.20 7.77 -5.53
C ILE A 198 -7.24 6.25 -5.52
N GLN A 199 -8.20 5.65 -4.80
CA GLN A 199 -8.45 4.22 -4.71
C GLN A 199 -9.97 3.91 -4.72
N PRO A 200 -10.67 4.13 -5.86
CA PRO A 200 -12.11 3.92 -5.94
C PRO A 200 -12.54 2.48 -5.68
N SER A 201 -11.72 1.48 -6.05
CA SER A 201 -12.02 0.07 -5.79
C SER A 201 -12.06 -0.24 -4.29
N LEU A 202 -11.16 0.35 -3.50
CA LEU A 202 -11.15 0.22 -2.03
C LEU A 202 -12.38 0.91 -1.41
N ALA A 203 -12.80 2.04 -1.97
CA ALA A 203 -14.01 2.72 -1.53
C ALA A 203 -15.29 1.92 -1.83
N LEU A 204 -15.35 1.24 -2.98
CA LEU A 204 -16.45 0.31 -3.30
C LEU A 204 -16.46 -0.87 -2.32
N ALA A 205 -15.30 -1.46 -2.04
CA ALA A 205 -15.17 -2.53 -1.05
C ALA A 205 -15.77 -2.15 0.30
N LEU A 206 -15.48 -0.94 0.79
CA LEU A 206 -16.08 -0.42 2.02
C LEU A 206 -17.60 -0.32 1.91
N LEU A 207 -18.15 0.13 0.78
CA LEU A 207 -19.60 0.22 0.60
C LEU A 207 -20.32 -1.14 0.52
N GLU A 208 -19.58 -2.22 0.22
CA GLU A 208 -20.10 -3.59 0.25
C GLU A 208 -20.07 -4.20 1.66
N ASN A 209 -19.31 -3.62 2.59
CA ASN A 209 -19.15 -4.13 3.94
C ASN A 209 -20.44 -3.96 4.79
N PRO A 210 -20.98 -5.03 5.41
CA PRO A 210 -22.21 -4.97 6.20
C PRO A 210 -22.18 -4.00 7.38
N THR A 211 -21.00 -3.80 7.99
CA THR A 211 -20.81 -2.84 9.09
C THR A 211 -20.87 -1.41 8.55
N VAL A 212 -20.20 -1.13 7.43
CA VAL A 212 -20.17 0.21 6.82
C VAL A 212 -21.54 0.64 6.31
N THR A 213 -22.29 -0.26 5.65
CA THR A 213 -23.63 0.07 5.12
C THR A 213 -24.63 0.55 6.18
N LYS A 214 -24.35 0.31 7.46
CA LYS A 214 -25.18 0.71 8.61
C LYS A 214 -24.53 1.79 9.47
N ASP A 215 -23.33 2.23 9.13
CA ASP A 215 -22.56 3.17 9.93
C ASP A 215 -22.66 4.59 9.38
N ARG A 216 -23.41 5.44 10.09
CA ARG A 216 -23.64 6.83 9.72
C ARG A 216 -22.33 7.64 9.59
N GLU A 217 -21.34 7.39 10.42
CA GLU A 217 -20.08 8.15 10.41
C GLU A 217 -19.24 7.77 9.19
N ILE A 218 -19.05 6.48 8.95
CA ILE A 218 -18.26 6.00 7.80
C ILE A 218 -18.92 6.44 6.49
N LEU A 219 -20.25 6.29 6.36
CA LEU A 219 -20.97 6.77 5.18
C LEU A 219 -20.84 8.29 5.01
N THR A 220 -20.84 9.07 6.09
CA THR A 220 -20.61 10.52 6.02
C THR A 220 -19.20 10.86 5.54
N VAL A 221 -18.18 10.08 5.91
CA VAL A 221 -16.83 10.25 5.36
C VAL A 221 -16.83 9.97 3.86
N LEU A 222 -17.47 8.86 3.43
CA LEU A 222 -17.51 8.45 2.03
C LEU A 222 -18.32 9.42 1.15
N THR A 223 -19.43 10.00 1.64
CA THR A 223 -20.19 11.04 0.92
C THR A 223 -19.38 12.32 0.71
N ASN A 224 -18.42 12.59 1.59
CA ASN A 224 -17.52 13.74 1.50
C ASN A 224 -16.17 13.41 0.85
N SER A 225 -16.06 12.28 0.15
CA SER A 225 -14.84 11.88 -0.56
C SER A 225 -14.35 12.98 -1.52
N PRO A 226 -13.02 13.20 -1.64
CA PRO A 226 -12.45 14.27 -2.44
C PRO A 226 -12.80 14.17 -3.93
N VAL A 227 -12.80 15.32 -4.61
CA VAL A 227 -12.96 15.40 -6.07
C VAL A 227 -11.59 15.46 -6.72
N PHE A 228 -11.15 14.34 -7.27
CA PHE A 228 -9.90 14.24 -8.05
C PHE A 228 -10.15 14.45 -9.55
N ALA A 229 -9.08 14.47 -10.35
CA ALA A 229 -9.19 14.56 -11.81
C ALA A 229 -10.03 13.39 -12.37
N GLY A 230 -11.03 13.73 -13.21
CA GLY A 230 -11.99 12.74 -13.72
C GLY A 230 -13.06 12.30 -12.72
N ASP A 231 -13.07 12.88 -11.51
CA ASP A 231 -14.01 12.62 -10.43
C ASP A 231 -14.19 11.13 -10.11
N ALA A 232 -13.06 10.45 -9.85
CA ALA A 232 -13.00 9.02 -9.58
C ALA A 232 -13.95 8.55 -8.45
N TYR A 233 -14.32 9.44 -7.52
CA TYR A 233 -15.19 9.14 -6.39
C TYR A 233 -16.66 9.55 -6.60
N ASN A 234 -17.07 9.99 -7.79
CA ASN A 234 -18.45 10.40 -8.04
C ASN A 234 -19.48 9.33 -7.66
N GLN A 235 -19.28 8.10 -8.14
CA GLN A 235 -20.17 6.98 -7.84
C GLN A 235 -20.17 6.62 -6.36
N ILE A 236 -19.01 6.72 -5.69
CA ILE A 236 -18.88 6.44 -4.25
C ILE A 236 -19.73 7.41 -3.44
N ARG A 237 -19.64 8.72 -3.72
CA ARG A 237 -20.42 9.73 -2.99
C ARG A 237 -21.92 9.52 -3.18
N ILE A 238 -22.35 9.17 -4.40
CA ILE A 238 -23.77 8.89 -4.70
C ILE A 238 -24.25 7.67 -3.92
N GLN A 239 -23.55 6.53 -4.02
CA GLN A 239 -23.95 5.31 -3.32
C GLN A 239 -23.90 5.45 -1.80
N ALA A 240 -22.88 6.11 -1.27
CA ALA A 240 -22.78 6.40 0.16
C ALA A 240 -23.97 7.27 0.63
N GLN A 241 -24.40 8.25 -0.18
CA GLN A 241 -25.55 9.09 0.15
C GLN A 241 -26.86 8.30 0.10
N GLU A 242 -27.03 7.43 -0.89
CA GLU A 242 -28.21 6.57 -1.00
C GLU A 242 -28.33 5.63 0.20
N LEU A 243 -27.22 5.06 0.68
CA LEU A 243 -27.20 4.25 1.90
C LEU A 243 -27.48 5.09 3.15
N LEU A 244 -26.89 6.28 3.25
CA LEU A 244 -27.09 7.19 4.37
C LEU A 244 -28.55 7.65 4.50
N ASP A 245 -29.23 7.88 3.39
CA ASP A 245 -30.65 8.26 3.33
C ASP A 245 -31.59 7.11 3.77
N GLN A 246 -31.09 5.87 3.82
CA GLN A 246 -31.83 4.67 4.25
C GLN A 246 -31.67 4.35 5.74
N LEU A 247 -30.80 5.06 6.47
CA LEU A 247 -30.55 4.89 7.91
C LEU A 247 -31.50 5.67 8.82
#